data_AF-A0A2V3ZJJ9-F1
#
_entry.id   AF-A0A2V3ZJJ9-F1
#
_cell.length_a   1.000
_cell.length_b   1.000
_cell.length_c   1.000
_cell.angle_alpha   90.00
_cell.angle_beta   90.00
_cell.angle_gamma   90.00
#
_symmetry.space_group_name_H-M   'P 1'
#
loop_
_entity.id
_entity.type
_entity.pdbx_description
1 polymer ?
#
loop_
_entity_poly.entity_id
_entity_poly.type
_entity_poly.pdbx_seq_one_letter_code
_entity_poly.pdbx_strand_id
1 'polypeptide(L)' 'MANKDFILQRIFAYAGREFDPLVDKQVVEVLRSKFDIRLPQRSTVNQSLTSATSDHEIIRLILQYRTLE' A
#
# COMPACT_ATOMS: atom_id res chain seq x y z
N MET A 1 0.51 -5.58 -19.07
CA MET A 1 1.50 -6.14 -18.12
C MET A 1 2.57 -5.16 -17.62
N ALA A 2 3.03 -4.14 -18.38
CA ALA A 2 4.16 -3.29 -17.93
C ALA A 2 3.88 -2.38 -16.71
N ASN A 3 2.61 -2.01 -16.46
CA ASN A 3 2.29 -1.03 -15.43
C ASN A 3 2.20 -1.61 -14.01
N LYS A 4 1.76 -2.88 -13.88
CA LYS A 4 1.54 -3.54 -12.58
C LYS A 4 2.86 -3.90 -11.92
N ASP A 5 3.80 -4.47 -12.68
CA ASP A 5 5.18 -4.69 -12.25
C ASP A 5 5.90 -3.38 -11.91
N PHE A 6 5.71 -2.32 -12.70
CA PHE A 6 6.32 -1.02 -12.40
C PHE A 6 5.83 -0.43 -11.07
N ILE A 7 4.51 -0.49 -10.82
CA ILE A 7 3.93 -0.06 -9.55
C ILE A 7 4.47 -0.93 -8.40
N LEU A 8 4.55 -2.25 -8.59
CA LEU A 8 5.06 -3.18 -7.59
C LEU A 8 6.51 -2.88 -7.21
N GLN A 9 7.38 -2.70 -8.20
CA GLN A 9 8.78 -2.35 -7.99
C GLN A 9 8.91 -1.04 -7.22
N ARG A 10 8.07 -0.05 -7.52
CA ARG A 10 8.06 1.24 -6.82
C ARG A 10 7.57 1.08 -5.37
N ILE A 11 6.55 0.25 -5.13
CA ILE A 11 6.09 -0.11 -3.79
C ILE A 11 7.23 -0.75 -2.99
N PHE A 12 8.00 -1.67 -3.59
CA PHE A 12 9.14 -2.31 -2.94
C PHE A 12 10.27 -1.33 -2.66
N ALA A 13 10.56 -0.43 -3.60
CA ALA A 13 11.54 0.63 -3.39
C ALA A 13 11.15 1.55 -2.22
N TYR A 14 9.87 1.90 -2.09
CA TYR A 14 9.36 2.67 -0.95
C TYR A 14 9.43 1.88 0.37
N ALA A 15 8.96 0.63 0.37
CA ALA A 15 8.94 -0.21 1.56
C ALA A 15 10.34 -0.65 2.01
N GLY A 16 11.31 -0.68 1.09
CA GLY A 16 12.65 -1.22 1.31
C GLY A 16 12.66 -2.74 1.52
N ARG A 17 11.56 -3.43 1.22
CA ARG A 17 11.42 -4.89 1.26
C ARG A 17 10.37 -5.33 0.25
N GLU A 18 10.50 -6.58 -0.18
CA GLU A 18 9.48 -7.25 -0.98
C GLU A 18 8.36 -7.73 -0.06
N PHE A 19 7.12 -7.50 -0.47
CA PHE A 19 5.91 -7.94 0.24
C PHE A 19 4.75 -8.05 -0.74
N ASP A 20 3.62 -8.61 -0.33
CA ASP A 20 2.46 -8.68 -1.21
C ASP A 20 1.50 -7.49 -0.94
N PRO A 21 1.31 -6.55 -1.90
CA PRO A 21 0.39 -5.43 -1.72
C PRO A 21 -1.07 -5.86 -1.68
N LEU A 22 -1.43 -7.06 -2.12
CA LEU A 22 -2.79 -7.61 -2.00
C LEU A 22 -3.07 -8.14 -0.59
N VAL A 23 -2.04 -8.46 0.17
CA VAL A 23 -2.19 -8.98 1.53
C VAL A 23 -2.25 -7.82 2.52
N ASP A 24 -3.45 -7.56 3.01
CA ASP A 24 -3.75 -6.50 3.99
C ASP A 24 -2.81 -6.51 5.20
N LYS A 25 -2.53 -7.68 5.77
CA LYS A 25 -1.64 -7.79 6.94
C LYS A 25 -0.22 -7.29 6.63
N GLN A 26 0.33 -7.64 5.47
CA GLN A 26 1.67 -7.23 5.07
C GLN A 26 1.73 -5.73 4.79
N VAL A 27 0.71 -5.19 4.10
CA VAL A 27 0.58 -3.75 3.86
C VAL A 27 0.56 -2.98 5.18
N VAL A 28 -0.30 -3.39 6.13
CA VAL A 28 -0.43 -2.71 7.43
C VAL A 28 0.87 -2.79 8.23
N GLU A 29 1.56 -3.93 8.21
CA GLU A 29 2.85 -4.10 8.89
C GLU A 29 3.92 -3.17 8.31
N VAL A 30 4.02 -3.10 6.98
CA VAL A 30 5.00 -2.23 6.30
C VAL A 30 4.69 -0.76 6.57
N LEU A 31 3.44 -0.34 6.43
CA LEU A 31 3.03 1.05 6.69
C LEU A 31 3.32 1.46 8.13
N ARG A 32 3.03 0.58 9.10
CA ARG A 32 3.30 0.85 10.52
C ARG A 32 4.78 0.81 10.87
N SER A 33 5.52 -0.18 10.38
CA SER A 33 6.91 -0.41 10.75
C SER A 33 7.86 0.57 10.06
N LYS A 34 7.63 0.85 8.78
CA LYS A 34 8.56 1.66 7.96
C LYS A 34 8.22 3.14 7.94
N PHE A 35 6.93 3.48 7.92
CA PHE A 35 6.46 4.86 7.76
C PHE A 35 5.83 5.43 9.03
N ASP A 36 5.73 4.65 10.11
CA ASP A 36 4.98 4.96 11.33
C ASP A 36 3.52 5.38 11.04
N ILE A 37 2.96 4.95 9.90
CA ILE A 37 1.61 5.32 9.49
C ILE A 37 0.61 4.48 10.29
N ARG A 38 -0.21 5.18 11.07
CA ARG A 38 -1.34 4.57 11.77
C ARG A 38 -2.59 4.76 10.94
N LEU A 39 -3.03 3.68 10.32
CA LEU A 39 -4.27 3.69 9.56
C LEU A 39 -5.46 3.95 10.50
N PRO A 40 -6.45 4.75 10.05
CA PRO A 40 -7.67 4.96 10.81
C PRO A 40 -8.42 3.62 10.95
N GLN A 41 -9.04 3.37 12.11
CA GLN A 41 -9.90 2.19 12.26
C GLN A 41 -11.15 2.35 11.37
N ARG A 42 -11.22 1.55 10.31
CA ARG A 42 -12.40 1.43 9.43
C ARG A 42 -12.82 -0.03 9.31
N SER A 43 -13.97 -0.24 8.67
CA SER A 43 -14.53 -1.58 8.44
C SER A 43 -13.63 -2.48 7.59
N THR A 44 -12.82 -1.90 6.69
CA THR A 44 -11.85 -2.65 5.87
C THR A 44 -10.53 -1.90 5.71
N VAL A 45 -9.45 -2.65 5.42
CA VAL A 45 -8.12 -2.07 5.15
C VAL A 45 -8.16 -1.21 3.89
N ASN A 46 -8.88 -1.62 2.84
CA ASN A 46 -9.07 -0.77 1.65
C ASN A 46 -9.68 0.59 1.99
N GLN A 47 -10.74 0.65 2.81
CA GLN A 47 -11.31 1.95 3.23
C GLN A 47 -10.31 2.78 4.04
N SER A 48 -9.53 2.12 4.91
CA SER A 48 -8.50 2.79 5.70
C SER A 48 -7.40 3.39 4.82
N LEU A 49 -6.95 2.62 3.81
CA LEU A 49 -5.99 3.05 2.79
C LEU A 49 -6.57 4.20 1.97
N THR A 50 -7.81 4.11 1.49
CA THR A 50 -8.44 5.19 0.71
C THR A 50 -8.51 6.50 1.50
N SER A 51 -8.85 6.44 2.80
CA SER A 51 -8.83 7.64 3.66
C SER A 51 -7.43 8.24 3.84
N ALA A 52 -6.38 7.41 3.88
CA ALA A 52 -4.99 7.86 4.08
C ALA A 52 -4.22 8.08 2.76
N THR A 53 -4.88 7.93 1.61
CA THR A 53 -4.26 8.02 0.28
C THR A 53 -3.77 9.42 -0.06
N SER A 54 -4.45 10.44 0.47
CA SER A 54 -4.09 11.85 0.25
C SER A 54 -2.78 12.23 0.92
N ASP A 55 -2.44 11.56 2.02
CA ASP A 55 -1.28 11.88 2.85
C ASP A 55 -0.02 11.13 2.41
N HIS A 56 -0.16 9.98 1.74
CA HIS A 56 0.97 9.09 1.44
C HIS A 56 0.93 8.49 0.03
N GLU A 57 1.97 8.79 -0.77
CA GLU A 57 2.11 8.26 -2.14
C GLU A 57 2.14 6.72 -2.17
N ILE A 58 2.78 6.07 -1.20
CA ILE A 58 2.83 4.60 -1.13
C ILE A 58 1.43 3.99 -1.03
N ILE A 59 0.51 4.61 -0.29
CA ILE A 59 -0.86 4.12 -0.13
C ILE A 59 -1.61 4.23 -1.45
N ARG A 60 -1.41 5.34 -2.17
CA ARG A 60 -1.95 5.52 -3.53
C ARG A 60 -1.45 4.45 -4.49
N LEU A 61 -0.16 4.13 -4.45
CA LEU A 61 0.44 3.08 -5.29
C LEU A 61 -0.13 1.69 -4.97
N ILE A 62 -0.27 1.36 -3.68
CA ILE A 62 -0.85 0.08 -3.24
C ILE A 62 -2.30 -0.05 -3.73
N LEU A 63 -3.12 0.99 -3.58
CA LEU A 63 -4.49 0.98 -4.10
C LEU A 63 -4.50 0.84 -5.62
N GLN A 64 -3.64 1.59 -6.32
CA GLN A 64 -3.54 1.51 -7.77
C GLN A 64 -3.18 0.09 -8.22
N TYR A 65 -2.25 -0.58 -7.55
CA TYR A 65 -1.89 -1.98 -7.79
C TYR A 65 -3.07 -2.94 -7.58
N ARG A 66 -3.86 -2.73 -6.52
CA ARG A 66 -5.05 -3.54 -6.20
C ARG A 66 -6.18 -3.34 -7.21
N THR A 67 -6.31 -2.14 -7.77
CA THR A 67 -7.37 -1.80 -8.73
C THR A 67 -7.02 -2.08 -10.18
N LEU A 68 -5.73 -2.20 -10.52
CA LEU A 68 -5.31 -2.61 -11.84
C LEU A 68 -5.51 -4.13 -11.98
N GLU A 69 -6.41 -4.53 -12.88
CA GLU A 69 -6.58 -5.92 -13.31
C GLU A 69 -5.33 -6.40 -14.08
#